data_AF-A0A851U5I7-F1
#
_entry.id   AF-A0A851U5I7-F1
#
_cell.length_a   1.000
_cell.length_b   1.000
_cell.length_c   1.000
_cell.angle_alpha   90.00
_cell.angle_beta   90.00
_cell.angle_gamma   90.00
#
_symmetry.space_group_name_H-M   'P 1'
#
loop_
_entity.id
_entity.type
_entity.pdbx_description
1 polymer ?
#
loop_
_entity_poly.entity_id
_entity_poly.type
_entity_poly.pdbx_seq_one_letter_code
_entity_poly.pdbx_strand_id
1 'polypeptide(L)'
;LVARVYESKAEFRSALQHEKEGYTIYKNQLGEHHEKTKESSEYLKYLTQQAVALQRTMNEIYKNGSNANIMPLKFTAPSMASVLEQLNIINGILFIPLSQKDLENLKAEVQRRQQLQES
;
A
#
# COMPACT_ATOMS: atom_id res chain seq x y z
N LEU A 1 3.33 -3.69 1.71
CA LEU A 1 2.83 -5.08 1.92
C LEU A 1 3.32 -5.66 3.25
N VAL A 2 4.63 -5.61 3.53
CA VAL A 2 5.23 -6.15 4.77
C VAL A 2 4.58 -5.60 6.05
N ALA A 3 4.33 -4.29 6.13
CA ALA A 3 3.67 -3.68 7.30
C ALA A 3 2.26 -4.25 7.58
N ARG A 4 1.48 -4.53 6.53
CA ARG A 4 0.13 -5.14 6.65
C ARG A 4 0.18 -6.57 7.17
N VAL A 5 1.21 -7.34 6.83
CA VAL A 5 1.40 -8.69 7.37
C VAL A 5 1.74 -8.66 8.86
N TYR A 6 2.52 -7.68 9.30
CA TYR A 6 2.80 -7.50 10.73
C TYR A 6 1.59 -6.96 11.50
N GLU A 7 0.79 -6.07 10.89
CA GLU A 7 -0.47 -5.60 11.47
C GLU A 7 -1.42 -6.77 11.76
N SER A 8 -1.62 -7.69 10.81
CA SER A 8 -2.53 -8.83 10.99
C SER A 8 -2.09 -9.80 12.09
N LYS A 9 -0.81 -9.76 12.48
CA LYS A 9 -0.25 -10.51 13.63
C LYS A 9 -0.23 -9.70 14.93
N ALA A 10 -0.77 -8.48 14.94
CA ALA A 10 -0.66 -7.51 16.03
C ALA A 10 0.79 -7.13 16.40
N GLU A 11 1.76 -7.34 15.49
CA GLU A 11 3.18 -6.98 15.66
C GLU A 11 3.42 -5.52 15.26
N PHE A 12 2.75 -4.58 15.94
CA PHE A 12 2.72 -3.18 15.54
C PHE A 12 4.08 -2.47 15.48
N ARG A 13 5.07 -2.91 16.28
CA ARG A 13 6.43 -2.35 16.22
C ARG A 13 7.09 -2.58 14.87
N SER A 14 7.06 -3.83 14.40
CA SER A 14 7.59 -4.22 13.10
C SER A 14 6.77 -3.60 11.96
N ALA A 15 5.44 -3.55 12.11
CA ALA A 15 4.57 -2.88 11.15
C ALA A 15 4.94 -1.40 10.97
N LEU A 16 5.10 -0.66 12.08
CA LEU A 16 5.48 0.76 12.08
C LEU A 16 6.88 0.99 11.50
N GLN A 17 7.82 0.09 11.75
CA GLN A 17 9.18 0.21 11.19
C GLN A 17 9.15 0.10 9.66
N HIS A 18 8.55 -0.96 9.13
CA HIS A 18 8.51 -1.18 7.69
C HIS A 18 7.67 -0.13 6.96
N GLU A 19 6.60 0.36 7.59
CA GLU A 19 5.83 1.43 6.99
C GLU A 19 6.60 2.75 6.96
N LYS A 20 7.43 3.05 7.98
CA LYS A 20 8.30 4.23 7.96
C LYS A 20 9.36 4.15 6.86
N GLU A 21 9.97 2.98 6.68
CA GLU A 21 10.91 2.73 5.59
C GLU A 21 10.23 2.96 4.23
N GLY A 22 9.01 2.42 4.04
CA GLY A 22 8.20 2.64 2.85
C GLY A 22 7.86 4.12 2.61
N TYR A 23 7.41 4.83 3.64
CA TYR A 23 7.14 6.26 3.60
C TYR A 23 8.38 7.06 3.17
N THR A 24 9.55 6.78 3.75
CA THR A 24 10.80 7.46 3.40
C THR A 24 11.16 7.23 1.93
N ILE A 25 10.98 6.02 1.41
CA ILE A 25 11.20 5.71 -0.01
C ILE A 25 10.24 6.52 -0.89
N TYR A 26 8.94 6.51 -0.60
CA TYR A 26 7.95 7.27 -1.37
C TYR A 26 8.23 8.78 -1.33
N LYS A 27 8.54 9.32 -0.15
CA LYS A 27 8.88 10.74 0.01
C LYS A 27 10.12 11.11 -0.79
N ASN A 28 11.17 10.30 -0.75
CA ASN A 28 12.43 10.60 -1.43
C ASN A 28 12.34 10.46 -2.95
N GLN A 29 11.58 9.48 -3.46
CA GLN A 29 11.49 9.22 -4.90
C GLN A 29 10.38 10.01 -5.60
N LEU A 30 9.22 10.20 -4.95
CA LEU A 30 8.01 10.74 -5.57
C LEU A 30 7.64 12.13 -5.02
N GLY A 31 8.23 12.53 -3.90
CA GLY A 31 7.95 13.79 -3.21
C GLY A 31 6.79 13.69 -2.21
N GLU A 32 6.60 14.78 -1.47
CA GLU A 32 5.67 14.84 -0.33
C GLU A 32 4.20 14.91 -0.74
N HIS A 33 3.90 15.43 -1.93
CA HIS A 33 2.54 15.60 -2.41
C HIS A 33 1.97 14.39 -3.16
N HIS A 34 2.80 13.38 -3.45
CA HIS A 34 2.40 12.18 -4.18
C HIS A 34 1.38 11.33 -3.39
N GLU A 35 0.40 10.74 -4.08
CA GLU A 35 -0.66 9.96 -3.43
C GLU A 35 -0.11 8.81 -2.58
N LYS A 36 0.85 8.03 -3.09
CA LYS A 36 1.48 6.94 -2.33
C LYS A 36 2.18 7.42 -1.05
N THR A 37 2.78 8.61 -1.06
CA THR A 37 3.40 9.20 0.12
C THR A 37 2.35 9.58 1.17
N LYS A 38 1.21 10.12 0.72
CA LYS A 38 0.07 10.46 1.59
C LYS A 38 -0.60 9.20 2.15
N GLU A 39 -0.87 8.21 1.32
CA GLU A 39 -1.46 6.92 1.72
C GLU A 39 -0.60 6.25 2.81
N SER A 40 0.72 6.24 2.62
CA SER A 40 1.66 5.69 3.60
C SER A 40 1.66 6.48 4.92
N SER A 41 1.57 7.81 4.86
CA SER A 41 1.45 8.66 6.06
C SER A 41 0.15 8.41 6.84
N GLU A 42 -0.97 8.28 6.15
CA GLU A 42 -2.27 7.94 6.76
C GLU A 42 -2.23 6.56 7.40
N TYR A 43 -1.60 5.60 6.74
CA TYR A 43 -1.44 4.26 7.26
C TYR A 43 -0.52 4.21 8.50
N LEU A 44 0.56 5.01 8.54
CA LEU A 44 1.37 5.19 9.76
C LEU A 44 0.55 5.71 10.95
N LYS A 45 -0.32 6.71 10.70
CA LYS A 45 -1.22 7.24 11.72
C LYS A 45 -2.17 6.17 12.24
N TYR A 46 -2.74 5.38 11.34
CA TYR A 46 -3.62 4.26 11.68
C TYR A 46 -2.90 3.20 12.52
N LEU A 47 -1.71 2.73 12.09
CA LEU A 47 -0.91 1.75 12.85
C LEU A 47 -0.58 2.25 14.25
N THR A 48 -0.28 3.54 14.39
CA THR A 48 0.02 4.15 15.69
C THR A 48 -1.22 4.15 16.61
N GLN A 49 -2.38 4.52 16.08
CA GLN A 49 -3.63 4.51 16.84
C GLN A 49 -3.99 3.09 17.33
N GLN A 50 -3.82 2.10 16.47
CA GLN A 50 -4.07 0.70 16.78
C GLN A 50 -3.10 0.16 17.85
N ALA A 51 -1.82 0.50 17.75
CA ALA A 51 -0.82 0.14 18.77
C ALA A 51 -1.16 0.74 20.14
N VAL A 52 -1.59 2.01 20.17
CA VAL A 52 -2.00 2.68 21.41
C VAL A 52 -3.28 2.05 21.97
N ALA A 53 -4.26 1.72 21.13
CA ALA A 53 -5.49 1.05 21.55
C ALA A 53 -5.16 -0.32 22.18
N LEU A 54 -4.33 -1.14 21.53
CA LEU A 54 -3.87 -2.41 22.07
C LEU A 54 -3.18 -2.24 23.42
N GLN A 55 -2.26 -1.29 23.54
CA GLN A 55 -1.54 -1.04 24.79
C GLN A 55 -2.49 -0.61 25.93
N ARG A 56 -3.49 0.23 25.63
CA ARG A 56 -4.51 0.64 26.62
C ARG A 56 -5.32 -0.56 27.09
N THR A 57 -5.80 -1.39 26.16
CA THR A 57 -6.54 -2.60 26.48
C THR A 57 -5.71 -3.55 27.34
N MET A 58 -4.42 -3.74 27.02
CA MET A 58 -3.52 -4.54 27.85
C MET A 58 -3.42 -3.98 29.27
N ASN A 59 -3.22 -2.67 29.43
CA ASN A 59 -3.14 -2.03 30.73
C ASN A 59 -4.44 -2.15 31.54
N GLU A 60 -5.61 -2.08 30.87
CA GLU A 60 -6.91 -2.28 31.51
C GLU A 60 -7.09 -3.71 32.00
N ILE A 61 -6.64 -4.71 31.22
CA ILE A 61 -6.64 -6.11 31.65
C ILE A 61 -5.77 -6.29 32.90
N TYR A 62 -4.56 -5.72 32.92
CA TYR A 62 -3.68 -5.82 34.08
C TYR A 62 -4.25 -5.12 35.32
N LYS A 63 -5.01 -4.03 35.17
CA LYS A 63 -5.55 -3.25 36.29
C LYS A 63 -6.91 -3.77 36.80
N ASN A 64 -7.79 -4.21 35.91
CA ASN A 64 -9.19 -4.53 36.20
C ASN A 64 -9.51 -6.03 36.12
N GLY A 65 -8.54 -6.87 35.71
CA GLY A 65 -8.70 -8.32 35.61
C GLY A 65 -9.90 -8.72 34.75
N SER A 66 -10.71 -9.66 35.26
CA SER A 66 -11.86 -10.26 34.57
C SER A 66 -13.00 -9.28 34.20
N ASN A 67 -12.97 -8.05 34.73
CA ASN A 67 -13.96 -7.00 34.43
C ASN A 67 -13.49 -6.01 33.34
N ALA A 68 -12.33 -6.26 32.71
CA ALA A 68 -11.84 -5.41 31.63
C ALA A 68 -12.75 -5.54 30.40
N ASN A 69 -13.25 -4.40 29.90
CA ASN A 69 -14.04 -4.34 28.67
C ASN A 69 -13.09 -4.31 27.46
N ILE A 70 -12.83 -5.48 26.89
CA ILE A 70 -11.88 -5.64 25.78
C ILE A 70 -12.58 -5.32 24.46
N MET A 71 -12.30 -4.15 23.88
CA MET A 71 -12.73 -3.86 22.51
C MET A 71 -11.93 -4.73 21.52
N PRO A 72 -12.58 -5.47 20.59
CA PRO A 72 -11.88 -6.27 19.60
C PRO A 72 -10.99 -5.41 18.70
N LEU A 73 -9.77 -5.88 18.42
CA LEU A 73 -8.90 -5.25 17.43
C LEU A 73 -9.57 -5.30 16.06
N LYS A 74 -9.75 -4.12 15.45
CA LYS A 74 -10.33 -4.00 14.11
C LYS A 74 -9.21 -4.08 13.08
N PHE A 75 -9.06 -5.21 12.41
CA PHE A 75 -8.14 -5.32 11.27
C PHE A 75 -8.81 -4.72 10.03
N THR A 76 -8.11 -3.83 9.33
CA THR A 76 -8.62 -3.29 8.06
C THR A 76 -8.25 -4.22 6.92
N ALA A 77 -9.27 -4.75 6.23
CA ALA A 77 -9.04 -5.52 5.02
C ALA A 77 -8.48 -4.60 3.92
N PRO A 78 -7.50 -5.05 3.13
CA PRO A 78 -6.99 -4.29 1.99
C PRO A 78 -8.11 -4.06 0.97
N SER A 79 -8.12 -2.91 0.30
CA SER A 79 -9.02 -2.67 -0.82
C SER A 79 -8.67 -3.60 -1.99
N MET A 80 -9.69 -4.04 -2.74
CA MET A 80 -9.48 -4.87 -3.93
C MET A 80 -8.59 -4.18 -4.98
N ALA A 81 -8.69 -2.85 -5.09
CA ALA A 81 -7.82 -2.07 -5.97
C ALA A 81 -6.33 -2.23 -5.59
N SER A 82 -6.00 -2.15 -4.30
CA SER A 82 -4.63 -2.34 -3.81
C SER A 82 -4.13 -3.76 -4.04
N VAL A 83 -4.99 -4.77 -3.87
CA VAL A 83 -4.65 -6.17 -4.15
C VAL A 83 -4.33 -6.38 -5.64
N LEU A 84 -5.16 -5.83 -6.54
CA LEU A 84 -4.95 -5.94 -7.98
C LEU A 84 -3.67 -5.22 -8.43
N GLU A 85 -3.40 -4.03 -7.89
CA GLU A 85 -2.16 -3.29 -8.17
C GLU A 85 -0.92 -4.10 -7.76
N GLN A 86 -0.94 -4.71 -6.57
CA GLN A 86 0.15 -5.58 -6.09
C GLN A 86 0.34 -6.80 -6.99
N LEU A 87 -0.76 -7.47 -7.39
CA LEU A 87 -0.73 -8.63 -8.28
C LEU A 87 -0.17 -8.25 -9.65
N ASN A 88 -0.55 -7.09 -10.19
CA ASN A 88 -0.03 -6.61 -11.46
C ASN A 88 1.49 -6.41 -11.39
N ILE A 89 2.00 -5.79 -10.33
CA ILE A 89 3.45 -5.60 -10.12
C ILE A 89 4.17 -6.95 -10.07
N ILE A 90 3.67 -7.90 -9.27
CA ILE A 90 4.28 -9.23 -9.11
C ILE A 90 4.28 -10.01 -10.43
N ASN A 91 3.20 -9.92 -11.20
CA ASN A 91 3.05 -10.60 -12.48
C ASN A 91 3.73 -9.86 -13.63
N GLY A 92 4.37 -8.71 -13.39
CA GLY A 92 5.01 -7.91 -14.43
C GLY A 92 4.02 -7.23 -15.40
N ILE A 93 2.77 -7.07 -15.01
CA ILE A 93 1.74 -6.38 -15.78
C ILE A 93 1.90 -4.87 -15.53
N LEU A 94 2.43 -4.16 -16.52
CA LEU A 94 2.63 -2.72 -16.46
C LEU A 94 1.49 -2.01 -17.22
N PHE A 95 0.81 -1.10 -16.53
CA PHE A 95 -0.10 -0.16 -17.18
C PHE A 95 0.70 1.06 -17.65
N ILE A 96 0.86 1.19 -18.97
CA ILE A 96 1.44 2.37 -19.59
C ILE A 96 0.27 3.25 -20.05
N PRO A 97 -0.03 4.36 -19.36
CA PRO A 97 -1.01 5.32 -19.86
C PRO A 97 -0.45 5.97 -21.12
N LEU A 98 -0.92 5.53 -22.29
CA LEU A 98 -0.57 6.14 -23.56
C LEU A 98 -1.38 7.43 -23.73
N SER A 99 -0.71 8.54 -24.07
CA SER A 99 -1.43 9.72 -24.54
C SER A 99 -2.03 9.43 -25.92
N GLN A 100 -3.05 10.21 -26.32
CA GLN A 100 -3.65 10.10 -27.65
C GLN A 100 -2.58 10.18 -28.76
N LYS A 101 -1.60 11.07 -28.58
CA LYS A 101 -0.48 11.27 -29.49
C LYS A 101 0.45 10.06 -29.54
N ASP A 102 0.75 9.45 -28.40
CA ASP A 102 1.59 8.24 -28.34
C ASP A 102 0.89 7.05 -29.00
N LEU A 103 -0.44 6.96 -28.86
CA LEU A 103 -1.24 5.92 -29.50
C LEU A 103 -1.26 6.09 -31.03
N GLU A 104 -1.39 7.31 -31.53
CA GLU A 104 -1.31 7.62 -32.96
C GLU A 104 0.07 7.29 -33.55
N ASN A 105 1.14 7.68 -32.86
CA ASN A 105 2.51 7.35 -33.25
C ASN A 105 2.75 5.83 -33.29
N LEU A 106 2.25 5.10 -32.29
CA LEU A 106 2.37 3.65 -32.23
C LEU A 106 1.62 2.97 -33.39
N LYS A 107 0.40 3.44 -33.70
CA LYS A 107 -0.37 2.94 -34.85
C LYS A 107 0.39 3.16 -36.15
N ALA A 108 0.97 4.34 -36.36
CA ALA A 108 1.74 4.67 -37.56
C ALA A 108 3.00 3.79 -37.71
N GLU A 109 3.72 3.53 -36.61
CA GLU A 109 4.91 2.67 -36.61
C GLU A 109 4.56 1.20 -36.90
N VAL A 110 3.46 0.69 -36.33
CA VAL A 110 2.97 -0.68 -36.63
C VAL A 110 2.61 -0.82 -38.11
N GLN A 111 1.93 0.17 -38.68
CA GLN A 111 1.51 0.15 -40.08
C GLN A 111 2.71 0.18 -41.04
N ARG A 112 3.74 0.98 -40.72
CA ARG A 112 5.00 1.02 -41.47
C ARG A 112 5.72 -0.33 -41.47
N ARG A 113 5.76 -1.02 -40.32
CA ARG A 113 6.41 -2.34 -40.20
C ARG A 113 5.69 -3.43 -40.97
N GLN A 114 4.36 -3.38 -41.03
CA GLN A 114 3.58 -4.33 -41.85
C GLN A 114 3.89 -4.16 -43.34
N GLN A 115 3.93 -2.93 -43.85
CA GLN A 115 4.26 -2.66 -45.26
C GLN A 115 5.68 -3.11 -45.64
N LEU A 116 6.64 -3.04 -44.70
CA LEU A 116 8.02 -3.50 -44.91
C LEU A 116 8.19 -5.02 -44.84
N GLN A 117 7.26 -5.75 -44.20
CA GLN A 117 7.27 -7.22 -44.18
C GLN A 117 6.51 -7.83 -45.38
N GLU A 118 5.65 -7.05 -46.04
CA GLU A 118 4.88 -7.45 -47.21
C GLU A 118 5.54 -7.05 -48.55
N SER A 119 6.70 -6.37 -48.53
CA SER A 119 7.55 -6.09 -49.71
C SER A 119 8.78 -6.99 -49.75
#